data_AF-A0A3D4AF26-F1
#
_entry.id   AF-A0A3D4AF26-F1
#
_cell.length_a   1.000
_cell.length_b   1.000
_cell.length_c   1.000
_cell.angle_alpha   90.00
_cell.angle_beta   90.00
_cell.angle_gamma   90.00
#
_symmetry.space_group_name_H-M   'P 1'
#
loop_
_entity.id
_entity.type
_entity.pdbx_description
1 polymer ?
#
loop_
_entity_poly.entity_id
_entity_poly.type
_entity_poly.pdbx_seq_one_letter_code
_entity_poly.pdbx_strand_id
1 'polypeptide(L)'
;MLCKRWQVSDVLFINEKEAIVQSDTMQGNLQQRTEIILKDVMMKNIYEFRSDGTYLTGNAAANAEGKWELSGNNIKFISDNGKEKKEKIVPIEKLQDDSLVLLLKQDQTTIQLKLILTPIQH
;
A
#
# COMPACT_ATOMS: atom_id res chain seq x y z
N MET A 1 -9.20 3.68 -15.42
CA MET A 1 -9.12 5.06 -14.86
C MET A 1 -8.88 4.98 -13.35
N LEU A 2 -7.96 5.76 -12.77
CA LEU A 2 -7.58 5.67 -11.34
C LEU A 2 -8.65 6.24 -10.39
N CYS A 3 -9.41 7.25 -10.82
CA CYS A 3 -10.41 7.96 -10.02
C CYS A 3 -11.62 7.08 -9.66
N LYS A 4 -11.50 6.31 -8.59
CA LYS A 4 -12.56 5.48 -7.99
C LYS A 4 -12.11 5.04 -6.58
N ARG A 5 -12.98 4.27 -5.91
CA ARG A 5 -12.63 3.56 -4.68
C ARG A 5 -12.04 2.20 -5.02
N TRP A 6 -10.93 1.90 -4.38
CA TRP A 6 -10.20 0.65 -4.46
C TRP A 6 -10.11 0.03 -3.07
N GLN A 7 -10.32 -1.28 -2.97
CA GLN A 7 -10.08 -2.04 -1.75
C GLN A 7 -8.89 -2.95 -1.98
N VAL A 8 -8.04 -3.12 -0.97
CA VAL A 8 -7.00 -4.14 -1.00
C VAL A 8 -7.64 -5.52 -0.99
N SER A 9 -7.48 -6.27 -2.09
CA SER A 9 -8.00 -7.62 -2.27
C SER A 9 -6.97 -8.69 -1.96
N ASP A 10 -5.67 -8.36 -2.05
CA ASP A 10 -4.59 -9.25 -1.61
C ASP A 10 -3.31 -8.47 -1.30
N VAL A 11 -2.42 -9.10 -0.53
CA VAL A 11 -1.11 -8.60 -0.14
C VAL A 11 -0.09 -9.70 -0.35
N LEU A 12 0.90 -9.44 -1.19
CA LEU A 12 2.03 -10.33 -1.44
C LEU A 12 3.32 -9.72 -0.90
N PHE A 13 4.13 -10.55 -0.25
CA PHE A 13 5.43 -10.16 0.29
C PHE A 13 6.50 -10.56 -0.72
N ILE A 14 7.28 -9.60 -1.24
CA ILE A 14 8.28 -9.84 -2.30
C ILE A 14 9.64 -10.31 -1.71
N ASN A 15 9.72 -10.59 -0.41
CA ASN A 15 10.92 -11.12 0.25
C ASN A 15 11.17 -12.61 -0.12
N GLU A 16 11.36 -12.89 -1.39
CA GLU A 16 11.78 -14.19 -1.88
C GLU A 16 13.32 -14.28 -1.81
N LYS A 17 13.83 -14.98 -0.77
CA LYS A 17 15.10 -15.73 -0.71
C LYS A 17 16.26 -15.27 0.20
N GLU A 18 16.35 -14.04 0.70
CA GLU A 18 17.47 -13.69 1.61
C GLU A 18 17.19 -13.91 3.11
N ALA A 19 15.94 -14.10 3.53
CA ALA A 19 15.61 -14.34 4.95
C ALA A 19 15.75 -15.82 5.39
N ILE A 20 15.83 -16.77 4.46
CA ILE A 20 15.74 -18.21 4.75
C ILE A 20 17.06 -18.79 5.29
N VAL A 21 18.19 -18.10 5.12
CA VAL A 21 19.51 -18.70 5.41
C VAL A 21 19.92 -18.60 6.90
N GLN A 22 19.25 -17.81 7.76
CA GLN A 22 19.81 -17.50 9.09
C GLN A 22 18.84 -17.48 10.30
N SER A 23 17.61 -17.98 10.19
CA SER A 23 16.68 -17.86 11.31
C SER A 23 16.60 -19.16 12.12
N ASP A 24 17.28 -19.18 13.27
CA ASP A 24 16.90 -20.02 14.42
C ASP A 24 15.36 -20.01 14.59
N THR A 25 14.76 -21.16 14.89
CA THR A 25 13.32 -21.44 14.81
C THR A 25 12.40 -20.46 15.55
N MET A 26 12.92 -19.60 16.42
CA MET A 26 12.16 -18.53 17.09
C MET A 26 12.00 -17.25 16.24
N GLN A 27 12.96 -16.89 15.40
CA GLN A 27 12.88 -15.67 14.56
C GLN A 27 11.89 -15.85 13.39
N GLY A 28 11.84 -17.04 12.79
CA GLY A 28 10.90 -17.34 11.69
C GLY A 28 9.44 -17.28 12.14
N ASN A 29 9.14 -17.75 13.36
CA ASN A 29 7.80 -17.67 13.95
C ASN A 29 7.37 -16.22 14.23
N LEU A 30 8.31 -15.34 14.61
CA LEU A 30 8.02 -13.92 14.81
C LEU A 30 7.74 -13.21 13.48
N GLN A 31 8.53 -13.50 12.44
CA GLN A 31 8.33 -12.93 11.10
C GLN A 31 6.96 -13.33 10.51
N GLN A 32 6.61 -14.61 10.57
CA GLN A 32 5.31 -15.09 10.07
C GLN A 32 4.13 -14.41 10.79
N ARG A 33 4.22 -14.21 12.12
CA ARG A 33 3.20 -13.48 12.87
C ARG A 33 3.10 -12.03 12.42
N THR A 34 4.23 -11.36 12.21
CA THR A 34 4.25 -9.98 11.71
C THR A 34 3.63 -9.88 10.31
N GLU A 35 3.92 -10.81 9.40
CA GLU A 35 3.33 -10.85 8.06
C GLU A 35 1.81 -11.05 8.11
N ILE A 36 1.32 -11.97 8.94
CA ILE A 36 -0.13 -12.21 9.12
C ILE A 36 -0.82 -10.95 9.63
N ILE A 37 -0.27 -10.31 10.66
CA ILE A 37 -0.83 -9.09 11.24
C ILE A 37 -0.81 -7.95 10.20
N LEU A 38 0.31 -7.78 9.49
CA LEU A 38 0.43 -6.74 8.49
C LEU A 38 -0.54 -6.97 7.32
N LYS A 39 -0.67 -8.21 6.85
CA LYS A 39 -1.64 -8.58 5.82
C LYS A 39 -3.07 -8.25 6.27
N ASP A 40 -3.47 -8.65 7.48
CA ASP A 40 -4.81 -8.36 8.00
C ASP A 40 -5.09 -6.84 8.09
N VAL A 41 -4.12 -6.05 8.55
CA VAL A 41 -4.26 -4.58 8.61
C VAL A 41 -4.37 -3.97 7.22
N MET A 42 -3.55 -4.42 6.27
CA MET A 42 -3.51 -3.88 4.91
C MET A 42 -4.75 -4.25 4.10
N MET A 43 -5.28 -5.47 4.28
CA MET A 43 -6.54 -5.92 3.65
C MET A 43 -7.75 -5.08 4.05
N LYS A 44 -7.69 -4.38 5.18
CA LYS A 44 -8.74 -3.46 5.65
C LYS A 44 -8.61 -2.04 5.08
N ASN A 45 -7.55 -1.75 4.33
CA ASN A 45 -7.35 -0.44 3.75
C ASN A 45 -8.20 -0.24 2.48
N ILE A 46 -8.75 0.97 2.38
CA ILE A 46 -9.42 1.49 1.20
C ILE A 46 -8.58 2.65 0.65
N TYR A 47 -8.58 2.80 -0.66
CA TYR A 47 -7.96 3.91 -1.39
C TYR A 47 -9.02 4.55 -2.29
N GLU A 48 -9.39 5.79 -1.99
CA GLU A 48 -10.28 6.59 -2.81
C GLU A 48 -9.47 7.67 -3.53
N PHE A 49 -9.47 7.65 -4.85
CA PHE A 49 -8.91 8.71 -5.68
C PHE A 49 -10.06 9.49 -6.32
N ARG A 50 -10.12 10.79 -6.08
CA ARG A 50 -11.17 11.67 -6.61
C ARG A 50 -10.67 12.44 -7.83
N SER A 51 -11.60 12.81 -8.70
CA SER A 51 -11.32 13.56 -9.93
C SER A 51 -10.84 14.98 -9.71
N ASP A 52 -11.03 15.54 -8.51
CA ASP A 52 -10.52 16.84 -8.09
C ASP A 52 -9.04 16.81 -7.68
N GLY A 53 -8.38 15.64 -7.77
CA GLY A 53 -6.99 15.45 -7.39
C GLY A 53 -6.77 15.18 -5.90
N THR A 54 -7.84 14.96 -5.12
CA THR A 54 -7.75 14.57 -3.71
C THR A 54 -7.82 13.05 -3.52
N TYR A 55 -7.19 12.54 -2.47
CA TYR A 55 -7.27 11.14 -2.08
C TYR A 55 -7.69 10.99 -0.62
N LEU A 56 -8.25 9.82 -0.32
CA LEU A 56 -8.45 9.31 1.03
C LEU A 56 -7.92 7.88 1.06
N THR A 57 -7.06 7.55 2.02
CA THR A 57 -6.58 6.18 2.24
C THR A 57 -6.59 5.84 3.72
N GLY A 58 -6.98 4.63 4.06
CA GLY A 58 -6.90 4.15 5.42
C GLY A 58 -7.91 3.07 5.73
N ASN A 59 -8.02 2.77 7.02
CA ASN A 59 -8.94 1.82 7.59
C ASN A 59 -9.71 2.46 8.76
N ALA A 60 -10.59 1.70 9.40
CA ALA A 60 -11.41 2.20 10.51
C ALA A 60 -10.61 2.79 11.70
N ALA A 61 -9.32 2.44 11.84
CA ALA A 61 -8.48 2.92 12.94
C ALA A 61 -7.67 4.18 12.58
N ALA A 62 -7.31 4.37 11.31
CA ALA A 62 -6.53 5.52 10.86
C ALA A 62 -6.76 5.82 9.38
N ASN A 63 -6.94 7.12 9.08
CA ASN A 63 -7.08 7.63 7.72
C ASN A 63 -6.02 8.71 7.44
N ALA A 64 -5.60 8.77 6.19
CA ALA A 64 -4.77 9.81 5.62
C ALA A 64 -5.49 10.39 4.40
N GLU A 65 -5.41 11.70 4.24
CA GLU A 65 -5.98 12.44 3.12
C GLU A 65 -5.00 13.48 2.61
N GLY A 66 -5.23 13.95 1.39
CA GLY A 66 -4.41 14.97 0.77
C GLY A 66 -4.60 15.03 -0.73
N LYS A 67 -3.57 15.45 -1.45
CA LYS A 67 -3.54 15.50 -2.91
C LYS A 67 -2.77 14.33 -3.50
N TRP A 68 -3.17 13.88 -4.67
CA TRP A 68 -2.44 12.87 -5.41
C TRP A 68 -2.17 13.35 -6.83
N GLU A 69 -1.05 12.88 -7.37
CA GLU A 69 -0.64 13.14 -8.75
C GLU A 69 -0.13 11.85 -9.38
N LEU A 70 -0.44 11.64 -10.65
CA LEU A 70 0.10 10.55 -11.45
C LEU A 70 1.37 11.06 -12.15
N SER A 71 2.51 10.43 -11.88
CA SER A 71 3.80 10.78 -12.48
C SER A 71 4.44 9.55 -13.11
N GLY A 72 4.21 9.36 -14.42
CA GLY A 72 4.55 8.14 -15.13
C GLY A 72 3.85 6.92 -14.51
N ASN A 73 4.64 5.92 -14.13
CA ASN A 73 4.14 4.72 -13.43
C ASN A 73 4.16 4.87 -11.90
N ASN A 74 3.97 6.08 -11.36
CA ASN A 74 3.93 6.30 -9.92
C ASN A 74 2.73 7.13 -9.51
N ILE A 75 2.22 6.86 -8.32
CA ILE A 75 1.31 7.74 -7.59
C ILE A 75 2.14 8.53 -6.58
N LYS A 76 2.09 9.85 -6.70
CA LYS A 76 2.66 10.76 -5.70
C LYS A 76 1.55 11.19 -4.74
N PHE A 77 1.65 10.76 -3.49
CA PHE A 77 0.79 11.23 -2.41
C PHE A 77 1.41 12.45 -1.74
N ILE A 78 0.61 13.49 -1.57
CA ILE A 78 0.99 14.75 -0.97
C ILE A 78 0.05 14.97 0.21
N SER A 79 0.55 14.85 1.44
CA SER A 79 -0.25 15.14 2.64
C SER A 79 0.17 16.49 3.23
N ASP A 80 -0.81 17.36 3.46
CA ASP A 80 -0.64 18.67 4.12
C ASP A 80 -1.00 18.62 5.62
N ASN A 81 -1.04 17.43 6.22
CA ASN A 81 -1.31 17.24 7.64
C ASN A 81 -0.08 17.62 8.50
N GLY A 82 0.27 18.91 8.55
CA GLY A 82 1.32 19.46 9.43
C GLY A 82 1.98 20.74 8.90
N LYS A 83 3.02 21.21 9.62
CA LYS A 83 3.87 22.35 9.21
C LYS A 83 4.78 22.05 8.01
N GLU A 84 4.87 20.78 7.60
CA GLU A 84 5.72 20.34 6.50
C GLU A 84 4.93 19.45 5.52
N LYS A 85 5.08 19.74 4.23
CA LYS A 85 4.53 18.96 3.13
C LYS A 85 5.25 17.62 3.08
N LYS A 86 4.53 16.52 3.34
CA LYS A 86 5.09 15.16 3.18
C LYS A 86 4.68 14.61 1.83
N GLU A 87 5.67 14.21 1.04
CA GLU A 87 5.46 13.60 -0.26
C GLU A 87 5.89 12.13 -0.19
N LYS A 88 5.05 11.23 -0.68
CA LYS A 88 5.34 9.80 -0.79
C LYS A 88 5.09 9.34 -2.21
N ILE A 89 6.10 8.75 -2.84
CA ILE A 89 5.99 8.21 -4.19
C ILE A 89 5.80 6.70 -4.09
N VAL A 90 4.74 6.19 -4.71
CA VAL A 90 4.38 4.77 -4.73
C VAL A 90 4.37 4.29 -6.17
N PRO A 91 5.25 3.35 -6.54
CA PRO A 91 5.23 2.75 -7.86
C PRO A 91 3.94 1.96 -8.13
N ILE A 92 3.46 2.07 -9.36
CA ILE A 92 2.36 1.31 -9.93
C ILE A 92 2.98 0.22 -10.79
N GLU A 93 2.72 -1.04 -10.43
CA GLU A 93 3.10 -2.16 -11.29
C GLU A 93 2.05 -2.38 -12.39
N LYS A 94 0.76 -2.22 -12.05
CA LYS A 94 -0.36 -2.44 -12.97
C LYS A 94 -1.49 -1.48 -12.65
N LEU A 95 -2.07 -0.86 -13.69
CA LEU A 95 -3.29 -0.05 -13.59
C LEU A 95 -4.22 -0.40 -14.76
N GLN A 96 -5.33 -1.07 -14.44
CA GLN A 96 -6.43 -1.43 -15.32
C GLN A 96 -7.74 -0.93 -14.72
N ASP A 97 -8.88 -1.16 -15.38
CA ASP A 97 -10.17 -0.69 -14.87
C ASP A 97 -10.67 -1.49 -13.67
N ASP A 98 -10.28 -2.76 -13.57
CA ASP A 98 -10.68 -3.71 -12.54
C ASP A 98 -9.55 -4.05 -11.55
N SER A 99 -8.33 -3.57 -11.79
CA SER A 99 -7.16 -3.95 -11.00
C SER A 99 -6.15 -2.82 -10.93
N LEU A 100 -5.71 -2.51 -9.70
CA LEU A 100 -4.59 -1.64 -9.42
C LEU A 100 -3.57 -2.43 -8.57
N VAL A 101 -2.30 -2.38 -8.94
CA VAL A 101 -1.23 -3.04 -8.21
C VAL A 101 -0.19 -2.02 -7.81
N LEU A 102 -0.01 -1.85 -6.50
CA LEU A 102 0.94 -0.91 -5.90
C LEU A 102 2.11 -1.65 -5.27
N LEU A 103 3.31 -1.08 -5.40
CA LEU A 103 4.51 -1.57 -4.73
C LEU A 103 4.84 -0.64 -3.56
N LEU A 104 4.73 -1.16 -2.33
CA LEU A 104 5.08 -0.43 -1.13
C LEU A 104 6.42 -0.93 -0.60
N LYS A 105 7.38 0.00 -0.50
CA LYS A 105 8.58 -0.20 0.29
C LYS A 105 8.37 0.48 1.64
N GLN A 106 8.60 -0.24 2.73
CA GLN A 106 8.58 0.36 4.06
C GLN A 106 10.00 0.80 4.39
N ASP A 107 10.25 2.10 4.49
CA ASP A 107 11.60 2.71 4.52
C ASP A 107 12.53 2.20 5.64
N GLN A 108 11.96 1.58 6.70
CA GLN A 108 12.71 1.03 7.84
C GLN A 108 12.85 -0.50 7.81
N THR A 109 12.30 -1.19 6.81
CA THR A 109 12.37 -2.66 6.72
C THR A 109 12.78 -3.10 5.32
N THR A 110 13.36 -4.31 5.21
CA THR A 110 13.61 -4.94 3.91
C THR A 110 12.34 -5.41 3.21
N ILE A 111 11.19 -5.39 3.91
CA ILE A 111 9.93 -5.91 3.42
C ILE A 111 9.39 -5.00 2.31
N GLN A 112 9.30 -5.57 1.11
CA GLN A 112 8.55 -5.01 0.00
C GLN A 112 7.20 -5.71 -0.11
N LEU A 113 6.15 -4.91 -0.21
CA LEU A 113 4.78 -5.38 -0.32
C LEU A 113 4.25 -5.05 -1.71
N LYS A 114 3.49 -5.99 -2.24
CA LYS A 114 2.67 -5.81 -3.42
C LYS A 114 1.22 -5.84 -2.98
N LEU A 115 0.56 -4.68 -3.10
CA LEU A 115 -0.87 -4.58 -2.84
C LEU A 115 -1.61 -4.79 -4.15
N ILE A 116 -2.52 -5.75 -4.15
CA ILE A 116 -3.48 -5.95 -5.23
C ILE A 116 -4.77 -5.29 -4.76
N LEU A 117 -5.27 -4.35 -5.56
CA LEU A 117 -6.50 -3.63 -5.27
C LEU A 117 -7.52 -3.83 -6.37
N THR A 118 -8.78 -4.00 -5.97
CA THR A 118 -9.94 -4.12 -6.85
C THR A 118 -10.90 -2.96 -6.62
N PRO A 119 -11.63 -2.51 -7.64
CA PRO A 119 -12.62 -1.46 -7.47
C PRO A 119 -13.73 -1.91 -6.53
N ILE A 120 -14.17 -1.02 -5.64
CA ILE A 120 -15.40 -1.22 -4.87
C ILE A 120 -16.56 -0.87 -5.81
N GLN A 121 -17.33 -1.87 -6.22
CA GLN A 121 -18.60 -1.64 -6.93
C GLN A 121 -19.64 -1.20 -5.90
N HIS A 122 -20.21 0.00 -6.09
CA HIS A 122 -21.45 0.42 -5.44
C HIS A 122 -22.63 0.03 -6.31
#